data_AF-W1Y2P1-F1
#
_entry.id   AF-W1Y2P1-F1
#
_cell.length_a   1.000
_cell.length_b   1.000
_cell.length_c   1.000
_cell.angle_alpha   90.00
_cell.angle_beta   90.00
_cell.angle_gamma   90.00
#
_symmetry.space_group_name_H-M   'P 1'
#
loop_
_entity.id
_entity.type
_entity.pdbx_description
1 polymer ?
#
loop_
_entity_poly.entity_id
_entity_poly.type
_entity_poly.pdbx_seq_one_letter_code
_entity_poly.pdbx_strand_id
1 'polypeptide(L)'
;YSKESFNSENSLYKYIQIFVISNGTYTRYFANTTAQNKNHYEFTCEWADRKNKIIHDLEDFTVTFLSKRVLLEVLTKYCVFDADNTLLIMRPYQIAATESILRKIHSTNEMKNFGTINACGYIWHTT
;
A
#
# COMPACT_ATOMS: atom_id res chain seq x y z
N TYR A 1 -15.02 16.48 -1.13
CA TYR A 1 -15.04 16.17 -2.58
C TYR A 1 -16.13 15.15 -2.99
N SER A 2 -17.01 14.69 -2.09
CA SER A 2 -17.81 13.47 -2.30
C SER A 2 -19.14 13.63 -3.05
N LYS A 3 -19.65 14.83 -3.34
CA LYS A 3 -21.06 14.97 -3.73
C LYS A 3 -21.39 15.19 -5.21
N GLU A 4 -20.51 15.74 -6.06
CA GLU A 4 -20.98 16.17 -7.40
C GLU A 4 -20.15 15.76 -8.61
N SER A 5 -18.83 15.54 -8.52
CA SER A 5 -18.01 15.37 -9.75
C SER A 5 -17.60 13.92 -10.07
N PHE A 6 -17.28 13.10 -9.06
CA PHE A 6 -16.71 11.77 -9.31
C PHE A 6 -17.73 10.61 -9.34
N ASN A 7 -18.95 10.83 -8.86
CA ASN A 7 -19.88 9.75 -8.52
C ASN A 7 -21.19 9.73 -9.33
N SER A 8 -21.23 10.39 -10.50
CA SER A 8 -22.39 10.32 -11.41
C SER A 8 -22.64 8.88 -11.88
N GLU A 9 -23.90 8.53 -12.18
CA GLU A 9 -24.33 7.12 -12.30
C GLU A 9 -23.47 6.26 -13.23
N ASN A 10 -22.93 6.82 -14.32
CA ASN A 10 -22.09 6.13 -15.32
C ASN A 10 -20.64 6.63 -15.41
N SER A 11 -20.07 7.13 -14.31
CA SER A 11 -18.70 7.70 -14.31
C SER A 11 -17.60 6.63 -14.22
N LEU A 12 -16.60 6.71 -15.11
CA LEU A 12 -15.36 5.94 -15.01
C LEU A 12 -14.57 6.26 -13.72
N TYR A 13 -14.78 7.42 -13.12
CA TYR A 13 -14.09 7.82 -11.89
C TYR A 13 -14.52 7.01 -10.66
N LYS A 14 -15.61 6.23 -10.74
CA LYS A 14 -16.00 5.27 -9.70
C LYS A 14 -14.96 4.16 -9.49
N TYR A 15 -14.10 3.91 -10.49
CA TYR A 15 -13.03 2.92 -10.42
C TYR A 15 -11.74 3.43 -9.76
N ILE A 16 -11.68 4.69 -9.32
CA ILE A 16 -10.50 5.19 -8.60
C ILE A 16 -10.32 4.36 -7.33
N GLN A 17 -9.13 3.79 -7.14
CA GLN A 17 -8.77 3.03 -5.95
C GLN A 17 -7.92 3.84 -4.96
N ILE A 18 -7.03 4.68 -5.48
CA ILE A 18 -6.04 5.42 -4.68
C ILE A 18 -6.10 6.89 -5.08
N PHE A 19 -6.14 7.76 -4.08
CA PHE A 19 -5.85 9.18 -4.24
C PHE A 19 -4.44 9.47 -3.75
N VAL A 20 -3.75 10.35 -4.46
CA VAL A 20 -2.46 10.91 -4.07
C VAL A 20 -2.64 12.42 -3.93
N ILE A 21 -2.17 12.98 -2.82
CA ILE A 21 -2.17 14.41 -2.55
C ILE A 21 -0.75 14.87 -2.26
N SER A 22 -0.32 15.97 -2.87
CA SER A 22 1.01 16.52 -2.69
C SER A 22 0.99 18.04 -2.81
N ASN A 23 1.91 18.70 -2.11
CA ASN A 23 2.26 20.11 -2.30
C ASN A 23 3.67 20.30 -2.88
N GLY A 24 4.29 19.23 -3.41
CA GLY A 24 5.66 19.21 -3.93
C GLY A 24 6.65 18.63 -2.93
N THR A 25 6.71 19.16 -1.71
CA THR A 25 7.67 18.71 -0.68
C THR A 25 7.12 17.61 0.22
N TYR A 26 5.80 17.42 0.21
CA TYR A 26 5.12 16.50 1.10
C TYR A 26 3.98 15.78 0.39
N THR A 27 4.12 14.47 0.24
CA THR A 27 3.22 13.61 -0.55
C THR A 27 2.63 12.51 0.30
N ARG A 28 1.31 12.32 0.22
CA ARG A 28 0.56 11.26 0.91
C ARG A 28 -0.42 10.59 -0.04
N TYR A 29 -0.78 9.35 0.26
CA TYR A 29 -1.75 8.58 -0.51
C TYR A 29 -2.79 7.93 0.40
N PHE A 30 -3.97 7.66 -0.12
CA PHE A 30 -5.05 7.02 0.64
C PHE A 30 -6.01 6.28 -0.28
N ALA A 31 -6.69 5.29 0.28
CA ALA A 31 -7.71 4.52 -0.45
C ALA A 31 -8.97 5.36 -0.70
N ASN A 32 -9.58 5.20 -1.87
CA ASN A 32 -10.90 5.74 -2.15
C ASN A 32 -11.97 4.86 -1.47
N THR A 33 -12.31 5.20 -0.24
CA THR A 33 -13.34 4.49 0.54
C THR A 33 -14.56 5.37 0.81
N THR A 34 -15.73 4.73 0.82
CA THR A 34 -17.00 5.37 1.18
C THR A 34 -17.21 5.45 2.70
N ALA A 35 -16.38 4.76 3.49
CA ALA A 35 -16.45 4.79 4.95
C ALA A 35 -16.00 6.16 5.50
N GLN A 36 -16.96 6.99 5.91
CA GLN A 36 -16.71 8.36 6.38
C GLN A 36 -15.71 8.44 7.54
N ASN A 37 -15.74 7.44 8.41
CA ASN A 37 -14.85 7.30 9.56
C ASN A 37 -13.38 7.10 9.16
N LYS A 38 -13.11 6.59 7.95
CA LYS A 38 -11.76 6.39 7.39
C LYS A 38 -11.32 7.50 6.41
N ASN A 39 -12.12 8.56 6.24
CA ASN A 39 -11.81 9.69 5.36
C ASN A 39 -11.07 10.84 6.06
N HIS A 40 -10.60 10.61 7.29
CA HIS A 40 -9.78 11.56 8.03
C HIS A 40 -8.31 11.52 7.58
N TYR A 41 -7.62 12.64 7.76
CA TYR A 41 -6.20 12.78 7.41
C TYR A 41 -5.31 11.71 8.07
N GLU A 42 -5.67 11.22 9.26
CA GLU A 42 -4.96 10.16 9.98
C GLU A 42 -4.88 8.82 9.20
N PHE A 43 -5.81 8.57 8.29
CA PHE A 43 -5.82 7.36 7.45
C PHE A 43 -5.02 7.52 6.16
N THR A 44 -4.47 8.71 5.90
CA THR A 44 -3.54 8.91 4.81
C THR A 44 -2.18 8.32 5.15
N CYS A 45 -1.56 7.68 4.18
CA CYS A 45 -0.30 6.97 4.33
C CYS A 45 0.83 7.79 3.71
N GLU A 46 2.02 7.68 4.31
CA GLU A 46 3.27 8.16 3.72
C GLU A 46 3.98 6.99 3.07
N TRP A 47 4.62 7.23 1.93
CA TRP A 47 5.44 6.20 1.29
C TRP A 47 6.81 6.16 1.95
N ALA A 48 7.41 4.98 2.04
CA ALA A 48 8.70 4.81 2.67
C ALA A 48 9.52 3.74 1.95
N ASP A 49 10.83 3.83 2.09
CA ASP A 49 11.73 2.80 1.62
C ASP A 49 11.68 1.54 2.50
N ARG A 50 12.44 0.50 2.11
CA ARG A 50 12.48 -0.76 2.86
C ARG A 50 13.16 -0.67 4.23
N LYS A 51 13.82 0.45 4.55
CA LYS A 51 14.38 0.77 5.88
C LYS A 51 13.40 1.63 6.70
N ASN A 52 12.16 1.79 6.23
CA ASN A 52 11.14 2.66 6.81
C ASN A 52 11.54 4.15 6.82
N LYS A 53 12.47 4.58 5.96
CA LYS A 53 12.73 6.00 5.76
C LYS A 53 11.63 6.58 4.86
N ILE A 54 10.93 7.56 5.39
CA ILE A 54 9.79 8.19 4.70
C ILE A 54 10.30 9.00 3.49
N ILE A 55 9.53 8.93 2.40
CA ILE A 55 9.76 9.64 1.14
C ILE A 55 8.64 10.66 0.97
N HIS A 56 8.94 11.93 1.25
CA HIS A 56 7.97 13.01 1.20
C HIS A 56 7.96 13.75 -0.14
N ASP A 57 9.14 13.93 -0.74
CA ASP A 57 9.32 14.70 -1.96
C ASP A 57 8.60 14.06 -3.13
N LEU A 58 7.90 14.87 -3.93
CA LEU A 58 7.09 14.40 -5.05
C LEU A 58 7.92 13.73 -6.15
N GLU A 59 9.15 14.19 -6.39
CA GLU A 59 10.03 13.62 -7.40
C GLU A 59 10.43 12.20 -6.99
N ASP A 60 10.94 12.03 -5.77
CA ASP A 60 11.30 10.73 -5.21
C ASP A 60 10.09 9.79 -5.10
N PHE A 61 8.93 10.31 -4.70
CA PHE A 61 7.67 9.56 -4.66
C PHE A 61 7.29 9.04 -6.05
N THR A 62 7.44 9.87 -7.09
CA THR A 62 7.09 9.52 -8.46
C THR A 62 8.00 8.41 -9.00
N VAL A 63 9.31 8.50 -8.75
CA VAL A 63 10.28 7.49 -9.20
C VAL A 63 10.11 6.17 -8.44
N THR A 64 9.63 6.20 -7.20
CA THR A 64 9.48 5.00 -6.36
C THR A 64 8.06 4.41 -6.42
N PHE A 65 7.07 5.09 -5.85
CA PHE A 65 5.68 4.62 -5.73
C PHE A 65 4.99 4.53 -7.09
N LEU A 66 5.11 5.57 -7.94
CA LEU A 66 4.47 5.61 -9.26
C LEU A 66 5.23 4.86 -10.35
N SER A 67 6.33 4.17 -10.00
CA SER A 67 6.95 3.25 -10.95
C SER A 67 5.93 2.17 -11.35
N LYS A 68 5.84 1.88 -12.66
CA LYS A 68 4.81 1.01 -13.24
C LYS A 68 4.63 -0.30 -12.46
N ARG A 69 5.74 -0.93 -12.07
CA ARG A 69 5.72 -2.19 -11.32
C ARG A 69 5.15 -2.00 -9.92
N VAL A 70 5.66 -1.05 -9.15
CA VAL A 70 5.23 -0.83 -7.76
C VAL A 70 3.76 -0.43 -7.72
N LEU A 71 3.33 0.49 -8.59
CA LEU A 71 1.93 0.91 -8.67
C LEU A 71 0.99 -0.26 -8.97
N LEU A 72 1.35 -1.12 -9.93
CA LEU A 72 0.56 -2.32 -10.25
C LEU A 72 0.50 -3.29 -9.07
N GLU A 73 1.62 -3.53 -8.37
CA GLU A 73 1.64 -4.41 -7.19
C GLU A 73 0.79 -3.84 -6.06
N VAL A 74 0.86 -2.52 -5.82
CA VAL A 74 0.02 -1.85 -4.83
C VAL A 74 -1.47 -2.03 -5.16
N LEU A 75 -1.88 -1.70 -6.39
CA LEU A 75 -3.29 -1.77 -6.81
C LEU A 75 -3.85 -3.20 -6.79
N THR A 76 -3.03 -4.20 -7.12
CA THR A 76 -3.52 -5.58 -7.34
C THR A 76 -3.27 -6.53 -6.17
N LYS A 77 -2.22 -6.32 -5.37
CA LYS A 77 -1.80 -7.23 -4.28
C LYS A 77 -1.94 -6.62 -2.90
N TYR A 78 -1.80 -5.30 -2.77
CA TYR A 78 -1.70 -4.62 -1.46
C TYR A 78 -2.87 -3.67 -1.17
N CYS A 79 -3.85 -3.61 -2.07
CA CYS A 79 -5.19 -3.11 -1.81
C CYS A 79 -6.10 -4.28 -1.42
N VAL A 80 -6.79 -4.17 -0.28
CA VAL A 80 -7.63 -5.23 0.28
C VAL A 80 -9.01 -4.67 0.57
N PHE A 81 -10.06 -5.41 0.21
CA PHE A 81 -11.42 -5.14 0.69
C PHE A 81 -11.65 -5.92 1.98
N ASP A 82 -12.08 -5.22 3.04
CA ASP A 82 -12.53 -5.90 4.26
C ASP A 82 -13.93 -6.52 4.10
N ALA A 83 -14.42 -7.19 5.13
CA ALA A 83 -15.72 -7.87 5.12
C ALA A 83 -16.90 -6.91 4.84
N ASP A 84 -16.72 -5.61 5.11
CA ASP A 84 -17.71 -4.55 4.89
C ASP A 84 -17.54 -3.86 3.53
N ASN A 85 -16.74 -4.43 2.63
CA ASN A 85 -16.36 -3.84 1.33
C ASN A 85 -15.66 -2.48 1.45
N THR A 86 -14.99 -2.20 2.56
CA THR A 86 -14.14 -1.02 2.67
C THR A 86 -12.80 -1.32 1.99
N LEU A 87 -12.44 -0.49 1.00
CA LEU A 87 -11.10 -0.52 0.43
C LEU A 87 -10.06 -0.03 1.45
N LEU A 88 -9.08 -0.88 1.72
CA LEU A 88 -7.92 -0.62 2.55
C LEU A 88 -6.66 -0.70 1.68
N ILE A 89 -5.65 0.09 2.03
CA ILE A 89 -4.33 0.02 1.41
C ILE A 89 -3.30 -0.29 2.48
N MET A 90 -2.41 -1.24 2.20
CA MET A 90 -1.32 -1.57 3.12
C MET A 90 -0.31 -0.42 3.22
N ARG A 91 0.18 -0.17 4.43
CA ARG A 91 1.27 0.77 4.70
C ARG A 91 2.63 0.16 4.27
N PRO A 92 3.68 0.97 4.01
CA PRO A 92 4.94 0.47 3.46
C PRO A 92 5.59 -0.64 4.28
N TYR A 93 5.55 -0.55 5.62
CA TYR A 93 6.12 -1.58 6.49
C TYR A 93 5.37 -2.92 6.39
N GLN A 94 4.05 -2.89 6.17
CA GLN A 94 3.23 -4.09 5.99
C GLN A 94 3.57 -4.77 4.66
N ILE A 95 3.76 -3.98 3.60
CA ILE A 95 4.22 -4.46 2.29
C ILE A 95 5.62 -5.08 2.44
N ALA A 96 6.56 -4.37 3.08
CA ALA A 96 7.92 -4.86 3.29
C ALA A 96 7.97 -6.16 4.08
N ALA A 97 7.15 -6.31 5.12
CA ALA A 97 7.02 -7.53 5.89
C ALA A 97 6.49 -8.70 5.03
N THR A 98 5.43 -8.45 4.25
CA THR A 98 4.81 -9.45 3.36
C THR A 98 5.80 -9.92 2.29
N GLU A 99 6.49 -9.00 1.63
CA GLU A 99 7.50 -9.34 0.63
C GLU A 99 8.68 -10.12 1.22
N SER A 100 9.08 -9.79 2.45
CA SER A 100 10.15 -10.51 3.15
C SER A 100 9.74 -11.95 3.45
N ILE A 101 8.49 -12.18 3.88
CA ILE A 101 7.94 -13.52 4.09
C ILE A 101 7.91 -14.30 2.77
N LEU A 102 7.34 -13.72 1.71
CA LEU A 102 7.27 -14.37 0.40
C LEU A 102 8.67 -14.73 -0.13
N ARG A 103 9.62 -13.79 -0.08
CA ARG A 103 11.02 -14.04 -0.46
C ARG A 103 11.65 -15.16 0.38
N LYS A 104 11.34 -15.22 1.67
CA LYS A 104 11.85 -16.27 2.55
C LYS A 104 11.32 -17.65 2.14
N ILE A 105 10.03 -17.75 1.84
CA ILE A 105 9.39 -18.98 1.37
C ILE A 105 10.01 -19.43 0.03
N HIS A 106 10.13 -18.52 -0.94
CA HIS A 106 10.71 -18.84 -2.25
C HIS A 106 12.16 -19.31 -2.15
N SER A 107 13.01 -18.58 -1.43
CA SER A 107 14.42 -18.95 -1.26
C SER A 107 14.60 -20.28 -0.52
N THR A 108 13.76 -20.55 0.48
CA THR A 108 13.74 -21.84 1.20
C THR A 108 13.35 -23.00 0.26
N ASN A 109 12.36 -22.77 -0.60
CA ASN A 109 11.92 -23.76 -1.59
C ASN A 109 13.03 -24.09 -2.60
N GLU A 110 13.72 -23.07 -3.12
CA GLU A 110 14.83 -23.23 -4.05
C GLU A 110 16.00 -24.00 -3.42
N MET A 111 16.30 -23.72 -2.14
CA MET A 111 17.35 -24.40 -1.38
C MET A 111 16.93 -25.79 -0.83
N LYS A 112 15.65 -26.17 -0.97
CA LYS A 112 15.07 -27.42 -0.43
C LYS A 112 15.36 -27.64 1.06
N ASN A 113 15.36 -26.58 1.86
CA ASN A 113 15.74 -26.62 3.28
C ASN A 113 14.56 -26.41 4.24
N PHE A 114 13.34 -26.77 3.79
CA PHE A 114 12.15 -26.76 4.64
C PHE A 114 12.35 -27.59 5.93
N GLY A 115 11.69 -27.17 7.01
CA GLY A 115 11.80 -27.82 8.32
C GLY A 115 13.05 -27.41 9.13
N THR A 116 13.91 -26.55 8.61
CA THR A 116 15.06 -26.01 9.36
C THR A 116 14.72 -24.69 10.05
N ILE A 117 15.42 -24.36 11.15
CA ILE A 117 15.28 -23.06 11.82
C ILE A 117 15.58 -21.91 10.85
N ASN A 118 16.56 -22.12 9.97
CA ASN A 118 16.94 -21.15 8.94
C ASN A 118 15.87 -20.95 7.86
N ALA A 119 14.87 -21.83 7.73
CA ALA A 119 13.73 -21.63 6.84
C ALA A 119 12.68 -20.69 7.44
N CYS A 120 12.71 -20.49 8.75
CA CYS A 120 11.71 -19.70 9.48
C CYS A 120 12.09 -18.22 9.60
N GLY A 121 11.22 -17.45 10.23
CA GLY A 121 11.42 -16.04 10.58
C GLY A 121 10.24 -15.50 11.38
N TYR A 122 10.37 -14.29 11.92
CA TYR A 122 9.28 -13.57 12.57
C TYR A 122 9.30 -12.11 12.14
N ILE A 123 8.13 -11.47 12.20
CA ILE A 123 7.96 -10.03 12.00
C ILE A 123 7.52 -9.46 13.34
N TRP A 124 8.24 -8.44 13.81
CA TRP A 124 7.88 -7.73 15.02
C TRP A 124 7.36 -6.34 14.66
N HIS A 125 6.05 -6.14 14.85
CA HIS A 125 5.41 -4.83 14.78
C HIS A 125 5.02 -4.41 16.20
N THR A 126 5.13 -3.11 16.48
CA THR A 126 4.57 -2.56 17.73
C THR A 126 3.06 -2.75 17.75
N THR A 127 2.53 -2.98 18.95
CA THR A 127 1.10 -2.92 19.25
C THR A 127 0.63 -1.48 19.32
#